data_AF-A0A2N2MYB8-F1
#
_entry.id   AF-A0A2N2MYB8-F1
#
_cell.length_a   1.000
_cell.length_b   1.000
_cell.length_c   1.000
_cell.angle_alpha   90.00
_cell.angle_beta   90.00
_cell.angle_gamma   90.00
#
_symmetry.space_group_name_H-M   'P 1'
#
loop_
_entity.id
_entity.type
_entity.pdbx_description
1 polymer ?
#
loop_
_entity_poly.entity_id
_entity_poly.type
_entity_poly.pdbx_seq_one_letter_code
_entity_poly.pdbx_strand_id
1 'polypeptide(L)' 'MRLKGHLSDLWVDRLGDFTITLEENGNTLLTCQVIDQAALHGFFKRVRNLGLPLLSINFLNPRQEQTEEVNT' A
#
# COMPACT_ATOMS: atom_id res chain seq x y z
N MET A 1 -1.61 0.49 3.22
CA MET A 1 -0.56 -0.50 3.57
C MET A 1 0.79 0.03 3.13
N ARG A 2 1.87 -0.19 3.90
CA ARG A 2 3.19 0.37 3.60
C ARG A 2 4.25 -0.71 3.41
N LEU A 3 5.07 -0.57 2.38
CA LEU A 3 6.20 -1.46 2.04
C LEU A 3 7.52 -0.69 2.11
N LYS A 4 8.59 -1.39 2.51
CA LYS A 4 9.94 -0.81 2.50
C LYS A 4 10.49 -0.76 1.08
N GLY A 5 10.98 0.42 0.67
CA GLY A 5 11.48 0.63 -0.69
C GLY A 5 10.41 1.10 -1.66
N HIS A 6 10.86 1.64 -2.80
CA HIS A 6 10.00 1.99 -3.93
C HIS A 6 9.73 0.76 -4.79
N LEU A 7 8.46 0.55 -5.15
CA LEU A 7 8.08 -0.47 -6.11
C LEU A 7 8.62 -0.12 -7.50
N SER A 8 9.04 -1.12 -8.28
CA SER A 8 9.40 -0.90 -9.68
C SER A 8 8.16 -0.76 -10.56
N ASP A 9 8.30 -0.02 -11.66
CA ASP A 9 7.21 0.31 -12.58
C ASP A 9 6.46 -0.92 -13.12
N LEU A 10 7.18 -2.03 -13.35
CA LEU A 10 6.61 -3.31 -13.76
C LEU A 10 5.53 -3.85 -12.81
N TRP A 11 5.65 -3.53 -11.52
CA TRP A 11 4.68 -3.93 -10.50
C TRP A 11 3.58 -2.92 -10.30
N VAL A 12 3.86 -1.64 -10.55
CA VAL A 12 2.83 -0.60 -10.57
C VAL A 12 1.74 -0.97 -11.56
N ASP A 13 2.11 -1.42 -12.75
CA ASP A 13 1.17 -1.85 -13.80
C ASP A 13 0.39 -3.14 -13.46
N ARG A 14 0.94 -3.98 -12.56
CA ARG A 14 0.36 -5.30 -12.22
C ARG A 14 -0.51 -5.30 -10.97
N LEU A 15 -0.48 -4.21 -10.22
CA LEU A 15 -1.20 -4.13 -8.96
C LEU A 15 -2.68 -3.77 -9.14
N GLY A 16 -3.13 -3.28 -10.29
CA GLY A 16 -4.56 -3.14 -10.59
C GLY A 16 -5.24 -2.08 -9.72
N ASP A 17 -6.29 -2.45 -8.97
CA ASP A 17 -7.17 -1.56 -8.18
C ASP A 17 -6.51 -0.92 -6.94
N PHE A 18 -5.19 -0.79 -6.95
CA PHE A 18 -4.42 -0.18 -5.88
C PHE A 18 -3.93 1.19 -6.32
N THR A 19 -4.21 2.20 -5.51
CA THR A 19 -3.49 3.47 -5.57
C THR A 19 -2.10 3.25 -5.00
N ILE A 20 -1.08 3.63 -5.77
CA ILE A 20 0.32 3.51 -5.38
C ILE A 20 0.90 4.92 -5.21
N THR A 21 1.45 5.17 -4.04
CA THR A 21 2.13 6.42 -3.72
C THR A 21 3.55 6.12 -3.28
N LEU A 22 4.54 6.70 -3.98
CA LEU A 22 5.94 6.66 -3.57
C LEU A 22 6.16 7.78 -2.55
N GLU A 23 6.50 7.41 -1.32
CA GLU A 23 6.75 8.37 -0.24
C GLU A 23 8.19 8.89 -0.31
N GLU A 24 8.40 10.13 0.12
CA GLU A 24 9.72 10.80 0.17
C GLU A 24 10.73 10.06 1.05
N ASN A 25 10.24 9.32 2.06
CA ASN A 25 11.05 8.49 2.95
C ASN A 25 11.60 7.20 2.28
N GLY A 26 11.33 7.00 0.98
CA GLY A 26 11.78 5.83 0.22
C GLY A 26 10.86 4.62 0.33
N ASN A 27 9.67 4.74 0.90
CA ASN A 27 8.70 3.65 1.04
C ASN A 27 7.58 3.75 0.00
N THR A 28 6.85 2.65 -0.17
CA THR A 28 5.65 2.62 -1.02
C THR A 28 4.41 2.49 -0.16
N LEU A 29 3.47 3.43 -0.31
CA LEU A 29 2.13 3.36 0.23
C LEU A 29 1.19 2.77 -0.83
N LEU A 30 0.45 1.73 -0.44
CA LEU A 30 -0.54 1.05 -1.26
C LEU A 30 -1.92 1.18 -0.62
N THR A 31 -2.88 1.70 -1.36
CA THR A 31 -4.24 1.97 -0.90
C THR A 31 -5.23 1.26 -1.81
N CYS A 32 -6.23 0.58 -1.25
CA CYS A 32 -7.23 -0.16 -2.01
C CYS A 32 -8.59 -0.05 -1.31
N GLN A 33 -9.67 0.07 -2.09
CA GLN A 33 -10.99 0.43 -1.57
C GLN A 33 -11.66 -0.73 -0.83
N VAL A 34 -11.61 -1.94 -1.38
CA VAL A 34 -12.14 -3.16 -0.74
C VAL A 34 -11.42 -4.35 -1.36
N ILE A 35 -10.87 -5.22 -0.53
CA ILE A 35 -10.40 -6.55 -0.96
C ILE A 35 -11.00 -7.57 -0.01
N ASP A 36 -11.71 -8.56 -0.57
CA ASP A 36 -12.05 -9.75 0.19
C ASP A 36 -10.76 -10.43 0.72
N GLN A 37 -10.90 -11.29 1.72
CA GLN A 37 -9.74 -11.94 2.36
C GLN A 37 -8.90 -12.77 1.37
N ALA A 38 -9.50 -13.33 0.31
CA ALA A 38 -8.77 -14.11 -0.68
C ALA A 38 -7.91 -13.22 -1.58
N ALA A 39 -8.44 -12.06 -1.99
CA ALA A 39 -7.72 -11.06 -2.76
C ALA A 39 -6.59 -10.43 -1.94
N LEU A 40 -6.83 -10.13 -0.66
CA LEU A 40 -5.79 -9.66 0.27
C LEU A 40 -4.68 -10.70 0.46
N HIS A 41 -5.04 -11.97 0.66
CA HIS A 41 -4.08 -13.05 0.81
C HIS A 41 -3.26 -13.28 -0.48
N GLY A 42 -3.92 -13.25 -1.64
CA GLY A 42 -3.27 -13.28 -2.95
C GLY A 42 -2.30 -12.12 -3.14
N PHE A 43 -2.68 -10.94 -2.67
CA PHE A 43 -1.84 -9.74 -2.67
C PHE A 43 -0.59 -9.91 -1.77
N PHE A 44 -0.72 -10.39 -0.53
CA PHE A 44 0.46 -10.63 0.33
C PHE A 44 1.43 -11.65 -0.27
N LYS A 45 0.92 -12.66 -0.97
CA LYS A 45 1.77 -13.61 -1.70
C LYS A 45 2.60 -12.90 -2.78
N ARG A 46 2.03 -11.91 -3.48
CA ARG A 46 2.74 -11.10 -4.48
C ARG A 46 3.78 -10.19 -3.83
N VAL A 47 3.44 -9.51 -2.73
CA VAL A 47 4.40 -8.69 -1.97
C VAL A 47 5.57 -9.52 -1.46
N ARG A 48 5.32 -10.72 -0.94
CA ARG A 48 6.39 -11.63 -0.53
C ARG A 48 7.31 -11.99 -1.71
N ASN A 49 6.77 -12.18 -2.91
CA ASN A 49 7.56 -12.47 -4.10
C ASN A 49 8.44 -11.29 -4.54
N LEU A 50 8.10 -10.06 -4.16
CA LEU A 50 8.94 -8.88 -4.37
C LEU A 50 10.18 -8.86 -3.47
N GLY A 51 10.19 -9.64 -2.40
CA GLY A 51 11.23 -9.57 -1.37
C GLY A 51 11.20 -8.27 -0.56
N LEU A 52 10.18 -7.43 -0.72
CA LEU A 52 10.04 -6.18 0.01
C LEU A 52 9.42 -6.43 1.40
N PRO A 53 10.05 -5.95 2.49
CA PRO A 53 9.45 -6.00 3.82
C PRO A 53 8.13 -5.24 3.88
N LEU A 54 7.09 -5.91 4.37
CA LEU A 54 5.85 -5.28 4.76
C LEU A 54 6.06 -4.52 6.07
N LEU A 55 5.85 -3.20 6.05
CA LEU A 55 6.06 -2.34 7.21
C LEU A 55 4.80 -2.21 8.06
N SER A 56 3.63 -1.99 7.43
CA SER A 56 2.37 -1.85 8.16
C SER A 56 1.14 -2.10 7.29
N ILE A 57 0.06 -2.58 7.92
CA ILE A 57 -1.29 -2.67 7.34
C ILE A 57 -2.21 -1.84 8.22
N ASN A 58 -2.94 -0.91 7.61
CA ASN A 58 -3.95 -0.09 8.28
C ASN A 58 -5.26 -0.25 7.53
N PHE A 59 -6.35 -0.52 8.25
CA PHE A 59 -7.69 -0.50 7.70
C PHE A 59 -8.16 0.95 7.67
N LEU A 60 -8.33 1.49 6.46
CA LEU A 60 -8.91 2.81 6.28
C LEU A 60 -10.42 2.66 6.39
N ASN A 61 -10.99 3.22 7.46
CA ASN A 61 -12.42 3.44 7.50
C ASN A 61 -12.72 4.59 6.53
N PRO A 62 -13.60 4.44 5.53
CA PRO A 62 -13.88 5.49 4.53
C PRO A 62 -14.40 6.82 5.13
N ARG A 63 -14.61 6.88 6.44
CA ARG A 63 -14.97 8.10 7.19
C ARG A 63 -13.74 8.91 7.66
N GLN A 64 -12.51 8.44 7.47
CA GLN A 64 -11.31 9.13 7.93
C GLN A 64 -10.29 9.30 6.80
N GLU A 65 -10.59 10.20 5.90
CA GLU A 65 -9.56 10.98 5.21
C GLU A 65 -9.62 12.39 5.81
N GLN A 66 -8.44 12.96 6.08
CA GLN A 66 -8.18 14.25 6.73
C GLN A 66 -7.97 14.20 8.26
N THR A 67 -6.76 13.83 8.66
CA THR A 67 -6.06 14.60 9.70
C THR A 67 -4.65 14.83 9.20
N GLU A 68 -4.51 15.84 8.35
CA GLU A 68 -3.26 16.58 8.23
C GLU A 68 -3.12 17.35 9.54
N GLU A 69 -2.15 16.95 10.37
CA GLU A 69 -1.72 17.71 11.53
C GLU A 69 -1.16 19.07 11.05
N VAL A 70 -1.97 20.11 11.14
CA VAL A 70 -1.49 21.49 11.15
C VAL A 70 -0.79 21.70 12.50
N ASN A 71 0.53 21.50 12.53
CA ASN A 71 1.37 21.98 13.61
C ASN A 71 1.42 23.52 13.53
N THR A 72 0.68 24.18 14.43
CA THR A 72 0.91 25.59 14.81
C THR A 72 1.84 25.63 16.01
#